data_AF-A0A2J4ZT47-F1
#
_entry.id   AF-A0A2J4ZT47-F1
#
_cell.length_a   1.000
_cell.length_b   1.000
_cell.length_c   1.000
_cell.angle_alpha   90.00
_cell.angle_beta   90.00
_cell.angle_gamma   90.00
#
_symmetry.space_group_name_H-M   'P 1'
#
loop_
_entity.id
_entity.type
_entity.pdbx_description
1 polymer ?
#
loop_
_entity_poly.entity_id
_entity_poly.type
_entity_poly.pdbx_seq_one_letter_code
_entity_poly.pdbx_strand_id
1 'polypeptide(L)'
;MRMLQPKIQAMRERLGDDKQRQSQEMMALYKAEKVNPLGGCFPLIIQMPIFLALYYMLSASVELRHAPFILWIHDLSAQDPYYILPIIMGATMFFIQKMSPTTVTDPMQQKIMTFMPVIFTVFFLWFPSGLVVYYIVSNLVTIIQQQLIYRGLEKRGLHSREKKKS
;
A
#
# COMPACT_ATOMS: atom_id res chain seq x y z
N MET A 1 -5.39 -14.74 -7.26
CA MET A 1 -6.48 -13.99 -6.59
C MET A 1 -7.59 -13.55 -7.54
N ARG A 2 -7.33 -12.80 -8.63
CA ARG A 2 -8.40 -12.36 -9.55
C ARG A 2 -9.29 -13.49 -10.09
N MET A 3 -8.70 -14.63 -10.47
CA MET A 3 -9.49 -15.80 -10.93
C MET A 3 -10.26 -16.53 -9.82
N LEU A 4 -9.94 -16.26 -8.54
CA LEU A 4 -10.61 -16.89 -7.40
C LEU A 4 -11.82 -16.07 -6.92
N GLN A 5 -11.92 -14.79 -7.30
CA GLN A 5 -13.05 -13.93 -6.93
C GLN A 5 -14.42 -14.55 -7.26
N PRO A 6 -14.69 -15.07 -8.49
CA PRO A 6 -15.99 -15.67 -8.79
C PRO A 6 -16.28 -16.91 -7.95
N LYS A 7 -15.26 -17.74 -7.64
CA LYS A 7 -15.42 -18.92 -6.79
C LYS A 7 -15.75 -18.55 -5.34
N ILE A 8 -15.13 -17.47 -4.83
CA ILE A 8 -15.40 -16.96 -3.47
C ILE A 8 -16.80 -16.37 -3.39
N GLN A 9 -17.23 -15.63 -4.41
CA GLN A 9 -18.58 -15.06 -4.48
C GLN A 9 -19.66 -16.15 -4.47
N ALA A 10 -19.50 -17.17 -5.32
CA ALA A 10 -20.43 -18.30 -5.40
C ALA A 10 -20.49 -19.11 -4.09
N MET A 11 -19.37 -19.24 -3.39
CA MET A 11 -19.31 -19.90 -2.07
C MET A 11 -20.06 -19.09 -1.00
N ARG A 12 -19.92 -17.76 -0.98
CA ARG A 12 -20.70 -16.89 -0.08
C ARG A 12 -22.21 -16.96 -0.36
N GLU A 13 -22.61 -16.97 -1.63
CA GLU A 13 -24.02 -17.10 -2.03
C GLU A 13 -24.63 -18.45 -1.59
N ARG A 14 -23.85 -19.54 -1.65
CA ARG A 14 -24.30 -20.87 -1.20
C ARG A 14 -24.40 -21.00 0.31
N LEU A 15 -23.47 -20.39 1.07
CA LEU A 15 -23.37 -20.54 2.52
C LEU A 15 -24.13 -19.48 3.32
N GLY A 16 -24.62 -18.41 2.67
CA GLY A 16 -25.49 -17.41 3.31
C GLY A 16 -24.81 -16.68 4.48
N ASP A 17 -25.35 -16.83 5.70
CA ASP A 17 -24.85 -16.15 6.91
C ASP A 17 -23.99 -17.05 7.82
N ASP A 18 -23.68 -18.27 7.40
CA ASP A 18 -22.83 -19.18 8.17
C ASP A 18 -21.34 -18.82 8.02
N LYS A 19 -20.95 -17.76 8.75
CA LYS A 19 -19.59 -17.18 8.71
C LYS A 19 -18.50 -18.19 9.08
N GLN A 20 -18.83 -19.16 9.93
CA GLN A 20 -17.86 -20.17 10.37
C GLN A 20 -17.56 -21.15 9.22
N ARG A 21 -18.59 -21.65 8.53
CA ARG A 21 -18.40 -22.51 7.36
C ARG A 21 -17.77 -21.76 6.18
N GLN A 22 -18.11 -20.49 5.98
CA GLN A 22 -17.46 -19.64 4.96
C GLN A 22 -15.96 -19.50 5.21
N SER A 23 -15.54 -19.26 6.45
CA SER A 23 -14.11 -19.16 6.78
C SER A 23 -13.36 -20.47 6.52
N GLN A 24 -13.99 -21.62 6.79
CA GLN A 24 -13.38 -22.93 6.58
C GLN A 24 -13.26 -23.28 5.08
N GLU A 25 -14.32 -23.09 4.30
CA GLU A 25 -14.29 -23.35 2.85
C GLU A 25 -13.36 -22.38 2.12
N MET A 26 -13.30 -21.12 2.56
CA MET A 26 -12.35 -20.15 2.00
C MET A 26 -10.90 -20.59 2.20
N MET A 27 -10.56 -21.09 3.40
CA MET A 27 -9.22 -21.59 3.68
C MET A 27 -8.92 -22.88 2.90
N ALA A 28 -9.89 -23.78 2.76
CA ALA A 28 -9.76 -24.99 1.96
C ALA A 28 -9.53 -24.65 0.47
N LEU A 29 -10.25 -23.67 -0.07
CA LEU A 29 -10.06 -23.18 -1.43
C LEU A 29 -8.68 -22.56 -1.64
N TYR A 30 -8.20 -21.74 -0.71
CA TYR A 30 -6.83 -21.19 -0.78
C TYR A 30 -5.76 -22.29 -0.75
N LYS A 31 -5.96 -23.34 0.04
CA LYS A 31 -5.06 -24.49 0.08
C LYS A 31 -5.09 -25.30 -1.21
N ALA A 32 -6.27 -25.56 -1.77
CA ALA A 32 -6.44 -26.30 -3.02
C ALA A 32 -5.78 -25.58 -4.21
N GLU A 33 -5.91 -24.26 -4.26
CA GLU A 33 -5.42 -23.41 -5.35
C GLU A 33 -3.98 -22.91 -5.08
N LYS A 34 -3.34 -23.37 -3.99
CA LYS A 34 -1.99 -23.00 -3.54
C LYS A 34 -1.76 -21.49 -3.47
N VAL A 35 -2.77 -20.74 -3.05
CA VAL A 35 -2.68 -19.28 -2.92
C VAL A 35 -2.41 -18.91 -1.48
N ASN A 36 -1.38 -18.09 -1.25
CA ASN A 36 -1.02 -17.61 0.08
C ASN A 36 -1.91 -16.42 0.50
N PRO A 37 -2.76 -16.54 1.53
CA PRO A 37 -3.63 -15.45 1.99
C PRO A 37 -2.83 -14.26 2.56
N LEU A 38 -1.59 -14.48 3.00
CA LEU A 38 -0.70 -13.45 3.55
C LEU A 38 0.09 -12.68 2.48
N GLY A 39 -0.11 -12.98 1.19
CA GLY A 39 0.58 -12.27 0.10
C GLY A 39 0.35 -10.75 0.12
N GLY A 40 -0.75 -10.27 0.73
CA GLY A 40 -1.04 -8.84 0.87
C GLY A 40 -0.25 -8.12 1.96
N CYS A 41 0.16 -8.82 3.03
CA CYS A 41 0.94 -8.23 4.13
C CYS A 41 2.44 -8.52 4.03
N PHE A 42 2.85 -9.43 3.15
CA PHE A 42 4.25 -9.75 2.89
C PHE A 42 5.13 -8.51 2.57
N PRO A 43 4.66 -7.53 1.75
CA PRO A 43 5.44 -6.31 1.51
C PRO A 43 5.72 -5.50 2.77
N LEU A 44 4.80 -5.49 3.74
CA LEU A 44 4.97 -4.76 5.00
C LEU A 44 6.10 -5.38 5.84
N ILE A 45 6.21 -6.70 5.88
CA ILE A 45 7.26 -7.39 6.65
C ILE A 45 8.65 -7.04 6.10
N ILE A 46 8.80 -7.02 4.77
CA ILE A 46 10.06 -6.63 4.13
C ILE A 46 10.33 -5.12 4.31
N GLN A 47 9.28 -4.31 4.34
CA GLN A 47 9.40 -2.87 4.52
C GLN A 47 9.83 -2.49 5.94
N MET A 48 9.43 -3.24 6.97
CA MET A 48 9.73 -2.93 8.38
C MET A 48 11.24 -2.79 8.68
N PRO A 49 12.13 -3.71 8.26
CA PRO A 49 13.58 -3.52 8.42
C PRO A 49 14.12 -2.26 7.75
N ILE A 50 13.62 -1.93 6.55
CA ILE A 50 14.04 -0.73 5.80
C ILE A 50 13.61 0.53 6.56
N PHE A 51 12.37 0.54 7.05
CA PHE A 51 11.86 1.63 7.88
C PHE A 51 12.72 1.86 9.12
N LEU A 52 13.00 0.80 9.89
CA LEU A 52 13.80 0.89 11.10
C LEU A 52 15.23 1.35 10.79
N ALA A 53 15.86 0.79 9.75
CA ALA A 53 17.21 1.18 9.36
C ALA A 53 17.30 2.68 9.02
N LEU A 54 16.37 3.19 8.21
CA LEU A 54 16.34 4.62 7.86
C LEU A 54 16.01 5.51 9.05
N TYR A 55 15.07 5.09 9.90
CA TYR A 55 14.73 5.81 11.12
C TYR A 55 15.92 5.93 12.08
N TYR A 56 16.62 4.82 12.34
CA TYR A 56 17.80 4.82 13.19
C TYR A 56 18.95 5.61 12.56
N MET A 57 19.16 5.50 11.24
CA MET A 57 20.17 6.29 10.53
C MET A 57 19.89 7.80 10.69
N LEU A 58 18.67 8.25 10.42
CA LEU A 58 18.30 9.67 10.55
C LEU A 58 18.38 10.17 12.00
N SER A 59 18.11 9.31 12.97
CA SER A 59 18.12 9.68 14.39
C SER A 59 19.51 9.62 15.03
N ALA A 60 20.40 8.73 14.55
CA ALA A 60 21.72 8.51 15.12
C ALA A 60 22.83 9.30 14.41
N SER A 61 22.65 9.64 13.13
CA SER A 61 23.65 10.41 12.38
C SER A 61 23.66 11.88 12.80
N VAL A 62 24.74 12.30 13.45
CA VAL A 62 24.96 13.70 13.88
C VAL A 62 24.96 14.66 12.68
N GLU A 63 25.43 14.22 11.52
CA GLU A 63 25.48 15.01 10.28
C GLU A 63 24.09 15.35 9.72
N LEU A 64 23.09 14.51 10.00
CA LEU A 64 21.71 14.69 9.52
C LEU A 64 20.88 15.54 10.49
N ARG A 65 21.43 15.83 11.68
CA ARG A 65 20.79 16.67 12.69
C ARG A 65 20.83 18.12 12.24
N HIS A 66 19.66 18.77 12.16
CA HIS A 66 19.54 20.13 11.63
C HIS A 66 20.04 20.28 10.19
N ALA A 67 20.11 19.18 9.45
CA ALA A 67 20.49 19.22 8.04
C ALA A 67 19.33 19.83 7.24
N PRO A 68 19.55 20.98 6.57
CA PRO A 68 18.53 21.58 5.72
C PRO A 68 18.36 20.75 4.45
N PHE A 69 17.14 20.74 3.91
CA PHE A 69 16.85 20.14 2.62
C PHE A 69 16.42 21.21 1.62
N ILE A 70 15.12 21.34 1.35
CA ILE A 70 14.58 22.30 0.40
C ILE A 70 13.31 22.94 0.97
N LEU A 71 12.97 24.13 0.46
CA LEU A 71 11.77 24.89 0.83
C LEU A 71 11.73 25.19 2.34
N TRP A 72 10.74 24.66 3.06
CA TRP A 72 10.51 24.88 4.49
C TRP A 72 11.18 23.83 5.38
N ILE A 73 11.85 22.83 4.80
CA ILE A 73 12.52 21.75 5.54
C ILE A 73 13.93 22.19 5.89
N HIS A 74 14.10 22.62 7.13
CA HIS A 74 15.39 23.04 7.69
C HIS A 74 16.04 21.97 8.58
N ASP A 75 15.34 20.86 8.86
CA ASP A 75 15.86 19.75 9.65
C ASP A 75 15.26 18.42 9.20
N LEU A 76 16.10 17.56 8.61
CA LEU A 76 15.74 16.22 8.15
C LEU A 76 15.52 15.20 9.29
N SER A 77 16.13 15.45 10.46
CA SER A 77 16.04 14.58 11.64
C SER A 77 14.80 14.87 12.49
N ALA A 78 14.24 16.08 12.38
CA ALA A 78 13.02 16.49 13.08
C ALA A 78 11.77 16.26 12.22
N GLN A 79 10.60 16.26 12.86
CA GLN A 79 9.31 16.22 12.16
C GLN A 79 9.07 17.47 11.30
N ASP A 80 8.25 17.36 10.25
CA ASP A 80 7.87 18.50 9.41
C ASP A 80 7.05 19.53 10.25
N PRO A 81 7.52 20.78 10.42
CA PRO A 81 6.82 21.79 11.21
C PRO A 81 5.42 22.11 10.71
N TYR A 82 5.17 21.93 9.41
CA TYR A 82 3.89 22.27 8.78
C TYR A 82 3.04 21.03 8.42
N TYR A 83 3.55 19.82 8.68
CA TYR A 83 2.89 18.56 8.35
C TYR A 83 2.45 18.42 6.87
N ILE A 84 3.09 19.15 5.97
CA ILE A 84 2.79 19.12 4.53
C ILE A 84 3.29 17.81 3.92
N LEU A 85 4.49 17.37 4.30
CA LEU A 85 5.09 16.15 3.77
C LEU A 85 4.27 14.89 4.06
N PRO A 86 3.79 14.62 5.29
CA PRO A 86 2.93 13.46 5.55
C PRO A 86 1.65 13.47 4.71
N ILE A 87 1.04 14.64 4.48
CA ILE A 87 -0.17 14.76 3.65
C ILE A 87 0.14 14.40 2.19
N ILE A 88 1.26 14.89 1.65
CA ILE A 88 1.72 14.53 0.30
C ILE A 88 2.01 13.02 0.21
N MET A 89 2.67 12.45 1.23
CA MET A 89 2.91 11.01 1.33
C MET A 89 1.59 10.22 1.29
N GLY A 90 0.59 10.63 2.08
CA GLY A 90 -0.75 10.07 2.07
C GLY A 90 -1.43 10.13 0.70
N ALA A 91 -1.35 11.27 0.02
CA ALA A 91 -1.90 11.46 -1.32
C ALA A 91 -1.23 10.54 -2.35
N THR A 92 0.10 10.40 -2.32
CA THR A 92 0.82 9.47 -3.21
C THR A 92 0.44 8.02 -2.94
N MET A 93 0.28 7.64 -1.66
CA MET A 93 -0.15 6.30 -1.28
C MET A 93 -1.59 6.00 -1.73
N PHE A 94 -2.50 6.97 -1.59
CA PHE A 94 -3.86 6.87 -2.11
C PHE A 94 -3.88 6.69 -3.63
N PHE A 95 -3.01 7.40 -4.35
CA PHE A 95 -2.87 7.26 -5.80
C PHE A 95 -2.37 5.87 -6.20
N ILE A 96 -1.35 5.33 -5.52
CA ILE A 96 -0.87 3.95 -5.71
C ILE A 96 -2.01 2.95 -5.48
N GLN A 97 -2.80 3.13 -4.42
CA GLN A 97 -3.93 2.26 -4.12
C GLN A 97 -5.00 2.28 -5.22
N LYS A 98 -5.25 3.44 -5.84
CA LYS A 98 -6.19 3.57 -6.97
C LYS A 98 -5.66 2.91 -8.25
N MET A 99 -4.35 2.89 -8.45
CA MET A 99 -3.71 2.24 -9.60
C MET A 99 -3.56 0.73 -9.42
N SER A 100 -3.37 0.28 -8.20
CA SER A 100 -3.10 -1.12 -7.88
C SER A 100 -4.41 -1.93 -7.84
N PRO A 101 -4.46 -3.11 -8.47
CA PRO A 101 -5.66 -3.93 -8.46
C PRO A 101 -5.93 -4.44 -7.04
N THR A 102 -7.09 -4.09 -6.49
CA THR A 102 -7.53 -4.57 -5.18
C THR A 102 -7.81 -6.07 -5.25
N THR A 103 -6.98 -6.87 -4.58
CA THR A 103 -7.09 -8.34 -4.54
C THR A 103 -7.96 -8.84 -3.38
N VAL A 104 -8.42 -7.92 -2.52
CA VAL A 104 -9.24 -8.20 -1.34
C VAL A 104 -10.69 -8.43 -1.73
N THR A 105 -11.25 -9.55 -1.29
CA THR A 105 -12.63 -9.99 -1.56
C THR A 105 -13.59 -9.71 -0.41
N ASP A 106 -13.09 -9.49 0.81
CA ASP A 106 -13.90 -9.14 1.98
C ASP A 106 -14.20 -7.62 2.04
N PRO A 107 -15.47 -7.20 2.11
CA PRO A 107 -15.84 -5.79 2.14
C PRO A 107 -15.32 -5.07 3.40
N MET A 108 -15.14 -5.78 4.51
CA MET A 108 -14.53 -5.24 5.73
C MET A 108 -13.04 -4.93 5.52
N GLN A 109 -12.29 -5.87 4.94
CA GLN A 109 -10.86 -5.68 4.69
C GLN A 109 -10.62 -4.61 3.61
N GLN A 110 -11.50 -4.50 2.62
CA GLN A 110 -11.44 -3.43 1.62
C GLN A 110 -11.59 -2.04 2.26
N LYS A 111 -12.53 -1.88 3.21
CA LYS A 111 -12.68 -0.62 3.96
C LYS A 111 -11.39 -0.27 4.72
N ILE A 112 -10.80 -1.24 5.43
CA ILE A 112 -9.52 -1.03 6.13
C ILE A 112 -8.43 -0.58 5.15
N MET A 113 -8.31 -1.23 3.99
CA MET A 113 -7.35 -0.81 2.98
C MET A 113 -7.61 0.63 2.51
N THR A 114 -8.86 1.04 2.27
CA THR A 114 -9.16 2.42 1.84
C THR A 114 -8.79 3.48 2.87
N PHE A 115 -8.82 3.16 4.16
CA PHE A 115 -8.39 4.07 5.22
C PHE A 115 -6.89 3.98 5.53
N MET A 116 -6.19 2.96 5.03
CA MET A 116 -4.76 2.74 5.27
C MET A 116 -3.88 3.95 4.92
N PRO A 117 -4.07 4.66 3.79
CA PRO A 117 -3.31 5.88 3.50
C PRO A 117 -3.50 6.97 4.56
N VAL A 118 -4.71 7.13 5.09
CA VAL A 118 -5.01 8.13 6.13
C VAL A 118 -4.35 7.73 7.45
N ILE A 119 -4.44 6.45 7.82
CA ILE A 119 -3.80 5.92 9.04
C ILE A 119 -2.29 6.12 8.97
N PHE A 120 -1.65 5.78 7.84
CA PHE A 120 -0.21 6.00 7.67
C PHE A 120 0.13 7.49 7.63
N THR A 121 -0.69 8.33 7.01
CA THR A 121 -0.49 9.79 7.05
C THR A 121 -0.39 10.28 8.48
N VAL A 122 -1.40 9.96 9.31
CA VAL A 122 -1.43 10.31 10.73
C VAL A 122 -0.21 9.76 11.44
N PHE A 123 0.12 8.48 11.27
CA PHE A 123 1.29 7.85 11.86
C PHE A 123 2.60 8.59 11.55
N PHE A 124 2.79 9.04 10.31
CA PHE A 124 4.02 9.73 9.87
C PHE A 124 4.09 11.21 10.32
N LEU A 125 3.06 11.79 10.97
CA LEU A 125 3.14 13.16 11.50
C LEU A 125 4.25 13.34 12.55
N TRP A 126 4.54 12.29 13.30
CA TRP A 126 5.52 12.32 14.40
C TRP A 126 6.90 11.79 14.00
N PHE A 127 7.12 11.48 12.71
CA PHE A 127 8.39 10.93 12.24
C PHE A 127 9.29 11.99 11.61
N PRO A 128 10.62 11.75 11.57
CA PRO A 128 11.58 12.63 10.91
C PRO A 128 11.18 12.94 9.46
N SER A 129 11.27 14.21 9.06
CA SER A 129 10.89 14.68 7.73
C SER A 129 11.68 13.98 6.64
N GLY A 130 12.95 13.66 6.87
CA GLY A 130 13.78 12.89 5.94
C GLY A 130 13.25 11.48 5.67
N LEU A 131 12.65 10.85 6.68
CA LEU A 131 12.00 9.55 6.52
C LEU A 131 10.76 9.69 5.62
N VAL A 132 9.95 10.72 5.86
CA VAL A 132 8.76 11.01 5.04
C VAL A 132 9.14 11.30 3.59
N VAL A 133 10.18 12.11 3.36
CA VAL A 133 10.71 12.41 2.01
C VAL A 133 11.11 11.14 1.27
N TYR A 134 11.83 10.23 1.93
CA TYR A 134 12.19 8.94 1.35
C TYR A 134 10.95 8.17 0.84
N TYR A 135 9.89 8.08 1.66
CA TYR A 135 8.67 7.39 1.26
C TYR A 135 7.92 8.09 0.13
N ILE A 136 7.91 9.43 0.09
CA ILE A 136 7.34 10.17 -1.04
C ILE A 136 8.08 9.81 -2.33
N VAL A 137 9.41 9.85 -2.33
CA VAL A 137 10.21 9.53 -3.52
C VAL A 137 10.01 8.07 -3.93
N SER A 138 10.03 7.14 -2.98
CA SER A 138 9.77 5.71 -3.23
C SER A 138 8.39 5.47 -3.84
N ASN A 139 7.36 6.15 -3.33
CA ASN A 139 6.02 6.10 -3.88
C ASN A 139 5.97 6.65 -5.31
N LEU A 140 6.64 7.77 -5.59
CA LEU A 140 6.71 8.34 -6.94
C LEU A 140 7.39 7.39 -7.93
N VAL A 141 8.49 6.76 -7.54
CA VAL A 141 9.16 5.72 -8.35
C VAL A 141 8.21 4.56 -8.63
N THR A 142 7.47 4.11 -7.60
CA THR A 142 6.48 3.03 -7.74
C THR A 142 5.37 3.40 -8.71
N ILE A 143 4.84 4.63 -8.63
CA ILE A 143 3.80 5.12 -9.55
C ILE A 143 4.32 5.11 -10.99
N ILE A 144 5.52 5.66 -11.22
CA ILE A 144 6.13 5.70 -12.56
C ILE A 144 6.34 4.28 -13.10
N GLN A 145 6.91 3.40 -12.27
CA GLN A 145 7.12 2.01 -12.63
C GLN A 145 5.81 1.31 -12.99
N GLN A 146 4.76 1.46 -12.17
CA GLN A 146 3.44 0.88 -12.43
C GLN A 146 2.86 1.40 -13.74
N GLN A 147 2.94 2.71 -14.00
CA GLN A 147 2.46 3.29 -15.26
C GLN A 147 3.20 2.75 -16.48
N LEU A 148 4.53 2.61 -16.41
CA LEU A 148 5.33 2.04 -17.49
C LEU A 148 4.98 0.57 -17.75
N ILE A 149 4.81 -0.23 -16.68
CA ILE A 149 4.41 -1.64 -16.78
C ILE A 149 3.01 -1.75 -17.40
N TYR A 150 2.03 -1.01 -16.91
CA TYR A 150 0.66 -1.07 -17.44
C TYR A 150 0.58 -0.64 -18.90
N ARG A 151 1.29 0.43 -19.28
CA ARG A 151 1.41 0.85 -20.69
C ARG A 151 2.07 -0.23 -21.55
N GLY A 152 3.08 -0.92 -21.03
CA GLY A 152 3.74 -2.03 -21.71
C GLY A 152 2.81 -3.23 -21.93
N LEU A 153 1.99 -3.56 -20.93
CA LEU A 153 0.99 -4.63 -21.02
C LEU A 153 -0.15 -4.29 -21.99
N GLU A 154 -0.60 -3.04 -22.00
CA GLU A 154 -1.61 -2.53 -22.94
C GLU A 154 -1.13 -2.62 -24.39
N LYS A 155 0.11 -2.21 -24.67
CA LYS A 155 0.73 -2.35 -26.01
C LYS A 155 0.84 -3.80 -26.49
N ARG A 156 0.93 -4.76 -25.57
CA ARG A 156 0.96 -6.20 -25.88
C ARG A 156 -0.43 -6.83 -25.95
N GLY A 157 -1.51 -6.05 -25.84
CA GLY A 157 -2.89 -6.55 -25.86
C GLY A 157 -3.29 -7.38 -24.63
N LEU A 158 -2.44 -7.45 -23.60
CA LEU A 158 -2.62 -8.28 -22.40
C LEU A 158 -3.42 -7.56 -21.31
N HIS A 159 -3.71 -6.26 -21.49
CA HIS A 159 -4.47 -5.46 -20.53
C HIS A 159 -5.78 -4.96 -21.16
N SER A 160 -6.86 -5.71 -20.95
CA SER A 160 -8.22 -5.16 -21.09
C SER A 160 -8.43 -4.17 -19.95
N ARG A 161 -8.30 -2.88 -20.24
CA ARG A 161 -8.89 -1.86 -19.39
C ARG A 161 -10.38 -1.97 -19.65
N GLU A 162 -11.13 -2.69 -18.83
CA GLU A 162 -12.59 -2.59 -18.84
C GLU A 162 -12.91 -1.10 -18.68
N LYS A 163 -13.24 -0.45 -19.80
CA LYS A 163 -13.81 0.89 -19.79
C LYS A 163 -15.07 0.75 -18.95
N LYS A 164 -15.01 1.22 -17.70
CA LYS A 164 -16.21 1.63 -16.98
C LYS A 164 -16.88 2.67 -17.89
N LYS A 165 -17.85 2.21 -18.69
CA LYS A 165 -18.77 3.09 -19.40
C LYS A 165 -19.45 3.92 -18.31
N SER A 166 -19.18 5.22 -18.36
CA SER A 166 -20.09 6.22 -17.80
C SER A 166 -21.41 6.18 -18.56
#